data_AF-A0A7J7ZVG9-F1
#
_entry.id   AF-A0A7J7ZVG9-F1
#
_cell.length_a   1.000
_cell.length_b   1.000
_cell.length_c   1.000
_cell.angle_alpha   90.00
_cell.angle_beta   90.00
_cell.angle_gamma   90.00
#
_symmetry.space_group_name_H-M   'P 1'
#
loop_
_entity.id
_entity.type
_entity.pdbx_description
1 polymer ?
#
loop_
_entity_poly.entity_id
_entity_poly.type
_entity_poly.pdbx_seq_one_letter_code
_entity_poly.pdbx_strand_id
1 'polypeptide(L)'
;MGLLRTPLSLLLLLLREPACLRTEDHPRCPEPRELEASKIVLLPSCPGAPGSPGEKGAPGPQGQPGPPGKMGPKGEPGDPANLLRCQEGPRRCQELLSRGATLSGWYHLCLPEGRALLVFCDMDTLGGGWLVFQRRQDGSVDFFRSWSSYKAGFGNQESEFWLGNENLHQLTLQGTWELRVELEDFDGNRTFAHYGSFRLLGESDHYQLVLGKFLEGTAGERPSGGALG
;
A
#
# COMPACT_ATOMS: atom_id res chain seq x y z
N MET A 1 -16.41 -29.67 3.51
CA MET A 1 -15.15 -29.12 4.03
C MET A 1 -14.96 -27.75 3.42
N GLY A 2 -15.12 -26.72 4.24
CA GLY A 2 -15.45 -25.35 3.82
C GLY A 2 -14.27 -24.61 3.20
N LEU A 3 -14.55 -23.97 2.06
CA LEU A 3 -13.71 -22.95 1.43
C LEU A 3 -13.69 -21.72 2.36
N LEU A 4 -12.66 -21.60 3.19
CA LEU A 4 -12.40 -20.39 3.96
C LEU A 4 -11.82 -19.34 3.01
N ARG A 5 -12.73 -18.70 2.24
CA ARG A 5 -12.42 -17.54 1.40
C ARG A 5 -11.95 -16.42 2.33
N THR A 6 -10.68 -16.04 2.23
CA THR A 6 -10.14 -14.90 2.97
C THR A 6 -10.90 -13.61 2.58
N PRO A 7 -11.12 -12.67 3.51
CA PRO A 7 -11.94 -11.48 3.27
C PRO A 7 -11.39 -10.56 2.16
N LEU A 8 -10.11 -10.68 1.79
CA LEU A 8 -9.54 -9.92 0.67
C LEU A 8 -9.72 -10.59 -0.70
N SER A 9 -9.89 -11.91 -0.75
CA SER A 9 -10.40 -12.57 -1.96
C SER A 9 -11.82 -12.09 -2.26
N LEU A 10 -12.56 -11.66 -1.22
CA LEU A 10 -13.85 -11.00 -1.39
C LEU A 10 -13.71 -9.63 -2.06
N LEU A 11 -12.65 -8.86 -1.82
CA LEU A 11 -12.45 -7.56 -2.50
C LEU A 11 -12.19 -7.73 -4.01
N LEU A 12 -11.47 -8.80 -4.41
CA LEU A 12 -11.31 -9.20 -5.82
C LEU A 12 -12.60 -9.80 -6.41
N LEU A 13 -13.42 -10.49 -5.62
CA LEU A 13 -14.72 -11.01 -6.04
C LEU A 13 -15.82 -9.93 -6.08
N LEU A 14 -15.74 -8.87 -5.28
CA LEU A 14 -16.71 -7.77 -5.25
C LEU A 14 -16.54 -6.80 -6.43
N LEU A 15 -15.38 -6.81 -7.11
CA LEU A 15 -15.18 -6.14 -8.40
C LEU A 15 -15.63 -7.00 -9.60
N ARG A 16 -16.10 -8.23 -9.35
CA ARG A 16 -16.79 -9.10 -10.31
C ARG A 16 -18.18 -9.46 -9.77
N GLU A 17 -19.16 -8.59 -9.93
CA GLU A 17 -20.54 -9.09 -9.90
C GLU A 17 -20.80 -9.95 -11.15
N PRO A 18 -21.26 -11.21 -10.98
CA PRO A 18 -21.74 -12.04 -12.07
C PRO A 18 -23.20 -11.68 -12.33
N ALA A 19 -23.46 -10.80 -13.31
CA ALA A 19 -24.75 -10.80 -13.96
C ALA A 19 -24.82 -11.99 -14.94
N CYS A 20 -25.05 -13.19 -14.41
CA CYS A 20 -25.66 -14.27 -15.17
C CYS A 20 -26.66 -15.00 -14.27
N LEU A 21 -27.94 -14.68 -14.48
CA LEU A 21 -29.05 -15.56 -14.11
C LEU A 21 -28.78 -16.96 -14.67
N ARG A 22 -29.16 -17.97 -13.89
CA ARG A 22 -29.20 -19.38 -14.28
C ARG A 22 -29.99 -19.58 -15.57
N THR A 23 -29.35 -20.22 -16.55
CA THR A 23 -29.96 -21.25 -17.41
C THR A 23 -28.91 -22.30 -17.73
N GLU A 24 -29.30 -23.57 -17.63
CA GLU A 24 -28.47 -24.74 -17.93
C GLU A 24 -27.99 -24.72 -19.39
N ASP A 25 -26.68 -24.76 -19.59
CA ASP A 25 -25.98 -25.76 -20.41
C ASP A 25 -24.46 -25.59 -20.18
N HIS A 26 -23.68 -26.67 -20.24
CA HIS A 26 -22.22 -26.62 -20.07
C HIS A 26 -21.54 -26.18 -21.38
N PRO A 27 -20.82 -25.05 -21.41
CA PRO A 27 -19.59 -24.99 -22.19
C PRO A 27 -18.41 -24.58 -21.32
N ARG A 28 -17.26 -25.21 -21.61
CA ARG A 28 -15.94 -25.05 -21.01
C ARG A 28 -15.69 -23.63 -20.49
N CYS A 29 -15.37 -23.52 -19.19
CA CYS A 29 -14.82 -22.30 -18.62
C CYS A 29 -13.58 -21.89 -19.44
N PRO A 30 -13.54 -20.68 -20.04
CA PRO A 30 -12.27 -20.14 -20.50
C PRO A 30 -11.36 -19.96 -19.27
N GLU A 31 -10.08 -20.28 -19.44
CA GLU A 31 -9.07 -20.14 -18.38
C GLU A 31 -9.14 -18.75 -17.70
N PRO A 32 -8.91 -18.66 -16.38
CA PRO A 32 -8.88 -17.38 -15.71
C PRO A 32 -7.79 -16.51 -16.34
N ARG A 33 -8.19 -15.43 -17.02
CA ARG A 33 -7.28 -14.32 -17.31
C ARG A 33 -6.93 -13.71 -15.96
N GLU A 34 -5.75 -14.06 -15.45
CA GLU A 34 -5.23 -13.52 -14.21
C GLU A 34 -5.01 -12.02 -14.40
N LEU A 35 -5.64 -11.22 -13.54
CA LEU A 35 -5.40 -9.79 -13.49
C LEU A 35 -4.10 -9.60 -12.71
N GLU A 36 -3.02 -9.22 -13.38
CA GLU A 36 -1.79 -8.82 -12.69
C GLU A 36 -1.89 -7.38 -12.18
N ALA A 37 -1.02 -7.03 -11.23
CA ALA A 37 -0.93 -5.72 -10.58
C ALA A 37 -2.20 -5.16 -9.89
N SER A 38 -2.52 -5.70 -8.72
CA SER A 38 -3.34 -4.99 -7.72
C SER A 38 -2.44 -4.22 -6.75
N LYS A 39 -2.31 -2.90 -6.89
CA LYS A 39 -1.67 -2.04 -5.88
C LYS A 39 -2.75 -1.50 -4.95
N ILE A 40 -2.54 -1.51 -3.64
CA ILE A 40 -3.52 -0.97 -2.70
C ILE A 40 -2.87 0.14 -1.84
N VAL A 41 -3.53 1.30 -1.76
CA VAL A 41 -2.96 2.63 -1.52
C VAL A 41 -3.93 3.41 -0.61
N LEU A 42 -3.60 3.80 0.64
CA LEU A 42 -4.59 4.39 1.59
C LEU A 42 -4.59 5.95 1.67
N LEU A 43 -5.72 6.65 1.42
CA LEU A 43 -5.81 8.15 1.27
C LEU A 43 -6.00 8.84 2.65
N PRO A 44 -5.30 9.97 2.91
CA PRO A 44 -5.75 10.93 3.90
C PRO A 44 -6.05 12.32 3.28
N SER A 45 -7.16 12.92 3.70
CA SER A 45 -7.65 14.25 3.32
C SER A 45 -6.67 15.43 3.52
N CYS A 46 -6.74 16.41 2.62
CA CYS A 46 -5.82 17.54 2.43
C CYS A 46 -5.93 18.71 3.45
N PRO A 47 -4.79 19.29 3.89
CA PRO A 47 -4.68 20.68 4.36
C PRO A 47 -3.97 21.60 3.33
N GLY A 48 -4.28 22.90 3.39
CA GLY A 48 -4.00 23.92 2.36
C GLY A 48 -2.52 24.21 2.02
N ALA A 49 -2.33 24.81 0.84
CA ALA A 49 -1.05 25.03 0.20
C ALA A 49 -0.10 25.97 0.99
N PRO A 50 1.17 25.59 1.20
CA PRO A 50 2.21 26.50 1.69
C PRO A 50 2.56 27.58 0.66
N GLY A 51 2.93 28.77 1.14
CA GLY A 51 3.35 29.90 0.31
C GLY A 51 4.64 29.62 -0.48
N SER A 52 4.77 30.28 -1.63
CA SER A 52 5.91 30.13 -2.54
C SER A 52 7.25 30.54 -1.90
N PRO A 53 8.32 29.74 -2.02
CA PRO A 53 9.65 30.11 -1.53
C PRO A 53 10.21 31.36 -2.21
N GLY A 54 10.93 32.20 -1.44
CA GLY A 54 11.62 33.37 -1.96
C GLY A 54 12.87 33.01 -2.80
N GLU A 55 13.24 33.89 -3.72
CA GLU A 55 14.39 33.68 -4.61
C GLU A 55 15.72 33.63 -3.85
N LYS A 56 16.57 32.68 -4.24
CA LYS A 56 17.90 32.47 -3.66
C LYS A 56 18.90 33.47 -4.23
N GLY A 57 19.63 34.16 -3.36
CA GLY A 57 20.73 35.04 -3.76
C GLY A 57 21.87 34.30 -4.47
N ALA A 58 22.61 35.02 -5.32
CA ALA A 58 23.68 34.47 -6.14
C ALA A 58 24.80 33.85 -5.28
N PRO A 59 25.41 32.72 -5.72
CA PRO A 59 26.51 32.10 -5.00
C PRO A 59 27.75 33.02 -4.95
N GLY A 60 28.34 33.14 -3.76
CA GLY A 60 29.65 33.77 -3.60
C GLY A 60 30.79 32.91 -4.17
N PRO A 61 31.97 33.50 -4.42
CA PRO A 61 33.11 32.77 -4.98
C PRO A 61 33.59 31.65 -4.05
N GLN A 62 33.91 30.51 -4.66
CA GLN A 62 34.23 29.28 -3.93
C GLN A 62 35.66 29.34 -3.37
N GLY A 63 35.79 29.26 -2.05
CA GLY A 63 37.08 29.19 -1.35
C GLY A 63 37.82 27.88 -1.64
N GLN A 64 39.15 27.91 -1.52
CA GLN A 64 39.99 26.73 -1.76
C GLN A 64 39.64 25.59 -0.78
N PRO A 65 39.72 24.31 -1.20
CA PRO A 65 39.46 23.18 -0.32
C PRO A 65 40.40 23.18 0.89
N GLY A 66 39.83 23.16 2.09
CA GLY A 66 40.60 22.94 3.32
C GLY A 66 41.17 21.52 3.38
N PRO A 67 42.19 21.28 4.22
CA PRO A 67 42.76 19.95 4.41
C PRO A 67 41.69 18.94 4.89
N PRO A 68 41.81 17.64 4.54
CA PRO A 68 40.87 16.62 4.97
C PRO A 68 40.67 16.64 6.49
N GLY A 69 39.42 16.71 6.93
CA GLY A 69 39.06 16.62 8.35
C GLY A 69 39.49 15.28 8.94
N LYS A 70 39.93 15.27 10.19
CA LYS A 70 40.24 14.02 10.90
C LYS A 70 38.96 13.19 11.01
N MET A 71 39.07 11.88 10.76
CA MET A 71 37.97 10.94 10.97
C MET A 71 37.45 11.09 12.41
N GLY A 72 36.13 11.30 12.55
CA GLY A 72 35.49 11.37 13.84
C GLY A 72 35.64 10.06 14.62
N PRO A 73 35.43 10.07 15.95
CA PRO A 73 35.41 8.84 16.73
C PRO A 73 34.36 7.89 16.15
N LYS A 74 34.71 6.60 16.08
CA LYS A 74 33.79 5.54 15.67
C LYS A 74 32.55 5.60 16.58
N GLY A 75 31.36 5.72 15.98
CA GLY A 75 30.10 5.73 16.73
C GLY A 75 29.97 4.47 17.59
N GLU A 76 29.33 4.61 18.73
CA GLU A 76 29.06 3.47 19.61
C GLU A 76 28.21 2.41 18.87
N PRO A 77 28.49 1.10 19.06
CA PRO A 77 27.64 0.06 18.51
C PRO A 77 26.21 0.24 19.02
N GLY A 78 25.24 0.35 18.11
CA GLY A 78 23.83 0.42 18.47
C GLY A 78 23.41 -0.83 19.26
N ASP A 79 22.72 -0.63 20.38
CA ASP A 79 22.15 -1.71 21.18
C ASP A 79 21.08 -2.48 20.37
N PRO A 80 21.27 -3.78 20.07
CA PRO A 80 20.31 -4.56 19.28
C PRO A 80 18.96 -4.77 20.00
N ALA A 81 18.87 -4.52 21.30
CA ALA A 81 17.64 -4.69 22.07
C ALA A 81 16.69 -3.48 22.00
N ASN A 82 17.15 -2.31 21.53
CA ASN A 82 16.33 -1.11 21.38
C ASN A 82 15.79 -0.91 19.95
N LEU A 83 16.05 -1.86 19.04
CA LEU A 83 15.62 -1.80 17.63
C LEU A 83 14.12 -2.04 17.42
N LEU A 84 13.40 -2.64 18.37
CA LEU A 84 11.98 -3.00 18.19
C LEU A 84 10.98 -2.08 18.90
N ARG A 85 11.38 -1.35 19.95
CA ARG A 85 10.48 -0.44 20.67
C ARG A 85 10.63 0.98 20.16
N CYS A 86 9.83 1.35 19.16
CA CYS A 86 9.68 2.75 18.79
C CYS A 86 8.83 3.43 19.87
N GLN A 87 9.40 4.35 20.62
CA GLN A 87 8.63 5.20 21.54
C GLN A 87 8.14 6.46 20.84
N GLU A 88 8.91 6.96 19.86
CA GLU A 88 8.59 8.15 19.07
C GLU A 88 9.02 7.92 17.62
N GLY A 89 8.06 7.88 16.70
CA GLY A 89 8.32 7.64 15.28
C GLY A 89 7.13 8.03 14.41
N PRO A 90 7.31 8.12 13.09
CA PRO A 90 6.20 8.40 12.17
C PRO A 90 5.19 7.25 12.24
N ARG A 91 3.90 7.59 12.31
CA ARG A 91 2.82 6.58 12.40
C ARG A 91 2.26 6.17 11.05
N ARG A 92 2.57 6.94 10.00
CA ARG A 92 2.09 6.78 8.63
C ARG A 92 3.04 7.39 7.61
N CYS A 93 2.96 6.94 6.37
CA CYS A 93 3.77 7.45 5.26
C CYS A 93 3.55 8.95 5.02
N GLN A 94 2.33 9.48 5.24
CA GLN A 94 2.07 10.93 5.18
C GLN A 94 2.94 11.76 6.13
N GLU A 95 3.25 11.25 7.33
CA GLU A 95 4.10 11.95 8.29
C GLU A 95 5.57 11.94 7.86
N LEU A 96 6.02 10.85 7.22
CA LEU A 96 7.34 10.78 6.60
C LEU A 96 7.47 11.80 5.46
N LEU A 97 6.46 11.87 4.58
CA LEU A 97 6.43 12.83 3.47
C LEU A 97 6.49 14.27 3.99
N SER A 98 5.69 14.58 5.01
CA SER A 98 5.66 15.92 5.63
C SER A 98 6.98 16.31 6.31
N ARG A 99 7.81 15.32 6.70
CA ARG A 99 9.15 15.51 7.24
C ARG A 99 10.24 15.59 6.16
N GLY A 100 9.86 15.56 4.87
CA GLY A 100 10.77 15.69 3.74
C GLY A 100 11.24 14.37 3.12
N ALA A 101 10.65 13.23 3.50
CA ALA A 101 10.92 11.96 2.81
C ALA A 101 10.09 11.90 1.51
N THR A 102 10.64 12.40 0.42
CA THR A 102 9.94 12.56 -0.87
C THR A 102 10.19 11.42 -1.86
N LEU A 103 10.99 10.41 -1.52
CA LEU A 103 11.28 9.29 -2.41
C LEU A 103 10.45 8.07 -2.00
N SER A 104 9.81 7.41 -2.96
CA SER A 104 9.14 6.14 -2.72
C SER A 104 10.14 5.06 -2.28
N GLY A 105 9.79 4.26 -1.28
CA GLY A 105 10.70 3.25 -0.75
C GLY A 105 10.25 2.61 0.56
N TRP A 106 11.13 1.80 1.15
CA TRP A 106 10.87 1.12 2.41
C TRP A 106 11.24 2.00 3.62
N TYR A 107 10.30 2.16 4.55
CA TYR A 107 10.45 2.97 5.76
C TYR A 107 9.93 2.24 6.99
N HIS A 108 10.43 2.62 8.16
CA HIS A 108 9.90 2.14 9.43
C HIS A 108 8.81 3.08 9.96
N LEU A 109 7.63 2.53 10.23
CA LEU A 109 6.56 3.18 10.98
C LEU A 109 6.51 2.66 12.41
N CYS A 110 6.02 3.51 13.31
CA CYS A 110 5.78 3.14 14.68
C CYS A 110 4.32 2.78 14.92
N LEU A 111 4.05 1.51 15.22
CA LEU A 111 2.72 1.03 15.53
C LEU A 111 2.26 1.46 16.94
N PRO A 112 0.94 1.50 17.20
CA PRO A 112 0.42 1.89 18.50
C PRO A 112 0.93 1.04 19.67
N GLU A 113 1.20 -0.25 19.46
CA GLU A 113 1.80 -1.13 20.47
C GLU A 113 3.30 -0.86 20.74
N GLY A 114 3.87 0.14 20.06
CA GLY A 114 5.28 0.54 20.18
C GLY A 114 6.24 -0.32 19.36
N ARG A 115 5.73 -1.14 18.43
CA ARG A 115 6.55 -1.96 17.53
C ARG A 115 6.90 -1.21 16.25
N ALA A 116 8.16 -1.27 15.85
CA ALA A 116 8.58 -0.78 14.53
C ALA A 116 8.14 -1.75 13.42
N LEU A 117 7.46 -1.23 12.39
CA LEU A 117 7.00 -1.98 11.22
C LEU A 117 7.64 -1.41 9.96
N LEU A 118 8.32 -2.26 9.19
CA LEU A 118 8.85 -1.91 7.88
C LEU A 118 7.73 -1.96 6.83
N VAL A 119 7.50 -0.86 6.11
CA VAL A 119 6.44 -0.70 5.11
C VAL A 119 6.98 -0.03 3.85
N PHE A 120 6.33 -0.28 2.71
CA PHE A 120 6.61 0.48 1.50
C PHE A 120 5.74 1.74 1.47
N CYS A 121 6.38 2.90 1.41
CA CYS A 121 5.72 4.17 1.20
C CYS A 121 5.85 4.62 -0.25
N ASP A 122 4.73 4.86 -0.92
CA ASP A 122 4.70 5.58 -2.19
C ASP A 122 4.54 7.08 -1.89
N MET A 123 5.57 7.84 -2.27
CA MET A 123 5.69 9.27 -2.00
C MET A 123 5.43 10.13 -3.24
N ASP A 124 5.06 9.51 -4.36
CA ASP A 124 5.00 10.18 -5.67
C ASP A 124 3.56 10.21 -6.23
N THR A 125 2.86 9.08 -6.19
CA THR A 125 1.52 8.95 -6.78
C THR A 125 0.55 9.89 -6.09
N LEU A 126 -0.26 10.68 -6.81
CA LEU A 126 -1.33 11.52 -6.25
C LEU A 126 -0.95 12.35 -4.99
N GLY A 127 0.26 12.91 -4.97
CA GLY A 127 0.73 13.73 -3.84
C GLY A 127 1.42 12.96 -2.72
N GLY A 128 1.62 11.65 -2.88
CA GLY A 128 2.42 10.81 -1.99
C GLY A 128 1.81 10.53 -0.62
N GLY A 129 2.58 9.88 0.25
CA GLY A 129 2.18 9.58 1.63
C GLY A 129 1.40 8.27 1.78
N TRP A 130 1.47 7.41 0.77
CA TRP A 130 0.74 6.15 0.67
C TRP A 130 1.47 5.01 1.33
N LEU A 131 0.78 4.24 2.16
CA LEU A 131 1.27 2.93 2.58
C LEU A 131 0.78 1.87 1.59
N VAL A 132 1.72 1.19 0.94
CA VAL A 132 1.43 0.05 0.06
C VAL A 132 1.57 -1.23 0.87
N PHE A 133 0.46 -1.93 1.10
CA PHE A 133 0.44 -3.16 1.90
C PHE A 133 0.33 -4.44 1.08
N GLN A 134 0.00 -4.32 -0.20
CA GLN A 134 -0.07 -5.43 -1.14
C GLN A 134 0.41 -4.93 -2.50
N ARG A 135 1.31 -5.70 -3.12
CA ARG A 135 1.78 -5.48 -4.49
C ARG A 135 1.86 -6.81 -5.25
N ARG A 136 1.24 -6.84 -6.42
CA ARG A 136 1.45 -7.85 -7.49
C ARG A 136 2.14 -7.16 -8.66
N GLN A 137 2.97 -7.89 -9.41
CA GLN A 137 3.65 -7.32 -10.58
C GLN A 137 4.10 -8.36 -11.62
N ASP A 138 4.49 -9.56 -11.20
CA ASP A 138 5.20 -10.52 -12.07
C ASP A 138 4.93 -12.00 -11.73
N GLY A 139 4.08 -12.27 -10.74
CA GLY A 139 3.77 -13.63 -10.29
C GLY A 139 4.93 -14.35 -9.62
N SER A 140 6.03 -13.66 -9.26
CA SER A 140 7.21 -14.26 -8.63
C SER A 140 6.96 -14.82 -7.24
N VAL A 141 5.89 -14.38 -6.57
CA VAL A 141 5.52 -14.85 -5.23
C VAL A 141 4.20 -15.59 -5.29
N ASP A 142 4.16 -16.80 -4.73
CA ASP A 142 2.91 -17.53 -4.54
C ASP A 142 2.02 -16.83 -3.49
N PHE A 143 0.78 -16.51 -3.85
CA PHE A 143 -0.24 -15.95 -2.96
C PHE A 143 -1.24 -17.00 -2.45
N PHE A 144 -1.18 -18.25 -2.91
CA PHE A 144 -2.00 -19.33 -2.37
C PHE A 144 -1.43 -19.86 -1.05
N ARG A 145 -1.57 -19.04 0.01
CA ARG A 145 -0.91 -19.26 1.30
C ARG A 145 -1.89 -19.60 2.43
N SER A 146 -1.34 -20.12 3.51
CA SER A 146 -2.08 -20.46 4.73
C SER A 146 -2.57 -19.21 5.48
N TRP A 147 -3.51 -19.41 6.39
CA TRP A 147 -3.98 -18.39 7.33
C TRP A 147 -2.83 -17.72 8.10
N SER A 148 -1.88 -18.52 8.61
CA SER A 148 -0.74 -18.01 9.38
C SER A 148 0.18 -17.12 8.54
N SER A 149 0.38 -17.44 7.25
CA SER A 149 1.11 -16.59 6.32
C SER A 149 0.39 -15.27 6.07
N TYR A 150 -0.92 -15.28 5.83
CA TYR A 150 -1.69 -14.04 5.65
C TYR A 150 -1.73 -13.19 6.92
N LYS A 151 -1.78 -13.81 8.09
CA LYS A 151 -1.68 -13.13 9.39
C LYS A 151 -0.34 -12.38 9.52
N ALA A 152 0.78 -13.08 9.29
CA ALA A 152 2.12 -12.55 9.53
C ALA A 152 2.64 -11.63 8.41
N GLY A 153 2.22 -11.87 7.17
CA GLY A 153 2.79 -11.27 5.97
C GLY A 153 3.77 -12.22 5.27
N PHE A 154 3.98 -11.99 3.96
CA PHE A 154 4.88 -12.79 3.12
C PHE A 154 5.29 -12.02 1.85
N GLY A 155 6.30 -12.52 1.16
CA GLY A 155 6.76 -12.00 -0.13
C GLY A 155 8.15 -11.39 -0.08
N ASN A 156 8.45 -10.56 -1.08
CA ASN A 156 9.74 -9.91 -1.26
C ASN A 156 9.57 -8.39 -1.36
N GLN A 157 10.44 -7.65 -0.68
CA GLN A 157 10.46 -6.20 -0.66
C GLN A 157 10.70 -5.58 -2.04
N GLU A 158 11.44 -6.28 -2.90
CA GLU A 158 11.79 -5.83 -4.24
C GLU A 158 10.73 -6.19 -5.29
N SER A 159 9.84 -7.15 -4.98
CA SER A 159 8.79 -7.60 -5.90
C SER A 159 7.42 -7.64 -5.26
N GLU A 160 6.79 -8.80 -5.12
CA GLU A 160 5.43 -8.95 -4.67
C GLU A 160 5.37 -9.25 -3.18
N PHE A 161 4.38 -8.70 -2.48
CA PHE A 161 4.24 -8.95 -1.06
C PHE A 161 2.82 -8.74 -0.54
N TRP A 162 2.58 -9.32 0.63
CA TRP A 162 1.46 -9.07 1.53
C TRP A 162 2.01 -8.65 2.88
N LEU A 163 1.63 -7.46 3.37
CA LEU A 163 2.18 -6.89 4.60
C LEU A 163 1.80 -7.68 5.86
N GLY A 164 0.67 -8.39 5.85
CA GLY A 164 0.16 -9.16 6.98
C GLY A 164 -1.09 -8.56 7.61
N ASN A 165 -2.08 -9.40 7.90
CA ASN A 165 -3.38 -8.97 8.44
C ASN A 165 -3.24 -8.39 9.85
N GLU A 166 -2.36 -8.95 10.68
CA GLU A 166 -2.14 -8.42 12.03
C GLU A 166 -1.54 -7.01 11.95
N ASN A 167 -0.59 -6.79 11.05
CA ASN A 167 -0.01 -5.46 10.81
C ASN A 167 -1.07 -4.46 10.33
N LEU A 168 -1.94 -4.87 9.39
CA LEU A 168 -3.04 -4.05 8.88
C LEU A 168 -4.09 -3.75 9.96
N HIS A 169 -4.42 -4.72 10.79
CA HIS A 169 -5.29 -4.53 11.94
C HIS A 169 -4.71 -3.45 12.86
N GLN A 170 -3.47 -3.61 13.31
CA GLN A 170 -2.80 -2.65 14.21
C GLN A 170 -2.70 -1.23 13.60
N LEU A 171 -2.38 -1.12 12.31
CA LEU A 171 -2.35 0.16 11.59
C LEU A 171 -3.72 0.84 11.59
N THR A 172 -4.78 0.07 11.32
CA THR A 172 -6.16 0.58 11.14
C THR A 172 -6.99 0.62 12.42
N LEU A 173 -6.40 0.32 13.57
CA LEU A 173 -7.05 0.44 14.89
C LEU A 173 -7.44 1.89 15.21
N GLN A 174 -6.57 2.84 14.85
CA GLN A 174 -6.71 4.26 15.14
C GLN A 174 -6.69 5.10 13.86
N GLY A 175 -7.42 6.20 13.90
CA GLY A 175 -7.56 7.10 12.75
C GLY A 175 -8.51 6.55 11.68
N THR A 176 -8.67 7.34 10.63
CA THR A 176 -9.38 6.93 9.41
C THR A 176 -8.35 6.73 8.32
N TRP A 177 -8.43 5.58 7.66
CA TRP A 177 -7.59 5.22 6.52
C TRP A 177 -8.51 5.04 5.33
N GLU A 178 -8.39 5.85 4.29
CA GLU A 178 -9.14 5.60 3.05
C GLU A 178 -8.45 4.50 2.24
N LEU A 179 -9.06 3.90 1.22
CA LEU A 179 -8.48 2.82 0.43
C LEU A 179 -8.61 3.07 -1.06
N ARG A 180 -7.50 3.00 -1.77
CA ARG A 180 -7.38 3.06 -3.22
C ARG A 180 -6.82 1.73 -3.71
N VAL A 181 -7.46 1.14 -4.69
CA VAL A 181 -6.98 -0.05 -5.39
C VAL A 181 -6.64 0.39 -6.80
N GLU A 182 -5.44 0.10 -7.28
CA GLU A 182 -5.01 0.30 -8.66
C GLU A 182 -4.84 -1.07 -9.31
N LEU A 183 -5.35 -1.20 -10.53
CA LEU A 183 -5.30 -2.40 -11.36
C LEU A 183 -4.67 -2.06 -12.71
N GLU A 184 -3.81 -2.92 -13.23
CA GLU A 184 -3.26 -2.80 -14.59
C GLU A 184 -3.53 -4.11 -15.35
N ASP A 185 -4.05 -4.04 -16.57
CA ASP A 185 -4.19 -5.25 -17.40
C ASP A 185 -2.92 -5.51 -18.23
N PHE A 186 -2.89 -6.66 -18.93
CA PHE A 186 -1.75 -7.03 -19.79
C PHE A 186 -1.53 -6.10 -20.98
N ASP A 187 -2.54 -5.30 -21.35
CA ASP A 187 -2.45 -4.29 -22.40
C ASP A 187 -1.95 -2.94 -21.83
N GLY A 188 -1.67 -2.87 -20.52
CA GLY A 188 -1.17 -1.68 -19.81
C GLY A 188 -2.26 -0.70 -19.39
N ASN A 189 -3.55 -1.07 -19.50
CA ASN A 189 -4.65 -0.19 -19.12
C ASN A 189 -4.78 -0.14 -17.60
N ARG A 190 -4.71 1.06 -17.05
CA ARG A 190 -4.82 1.31 -15.60
C ARG A 190 -6.22 1.70 -15.19
N THR A 191 -6.76 1.02 -14.20
CA THR A 191 -8.02 1.38 -13.53
C THR A 191 -7.82 1.51 -12.03
N PHE A 192 -8.73 2.20 -11.36
CA PHE A 192 -8.67 2.31 -9.91
C PHE A 192 -10.05 2.34 -9.24
N ALA A 193 -10.10 2.06 -7.94
CA ALA A 193 -11.26 2.24 -7.08
C ALA A 193 -10.85 2.87 -5.75
N HIS A 194 -11.61 3.83 -5.25
CA HIS A 194 -11.33 4.56 -4.02
C HIS A 194 -12.52 4.50 -3.04
N TYR A 195 -12.23 4.24 -1.77
CA TYR A 195 -13.17 4.12 -0.67
C TYR A 195 -12.76 5.04 0.49
N GLY A 196 -13.74 5.68 1.13
CA GLY A 196 -13.50 6.67 2.17
C GLY A 196 -13.09 6.12 3.53
N SER A 197 -13.11 4.80 3.73
CA SER A 197 -12.51 4.19 4.92
C SER A 197 -12.17 2.71 4.69
N PHE A 198 -11.21 2.21 5.44
CA PHE A 198 -10.74 0.84 5.44
C PHE A 198 -10.21 0.48 6.82
N ARG A 199 -10.64 -0.69 7.29
CA ARG A 199 -10.19 -1.25 8.56
C ARG A 199 -10.30 -2.77 8.51
N LEU A 200 -9.33 -3.44 9.13
CA LEU A 200 -9.46 -4.86 9.47
C LEU A 200 -9.76 -4.99 10.96
N LEU A 201 -10.74 -5.82 11.30
CA LEU A 201 -10.99 -6.24 12.68
C LEU A 201 -9.89 -7.22 13.14
N GLY A 202 -9.93 -7.61 14.41
CA GLY A 202 -8.91 -8.48 15.00
C GLY A 202 -9.01 -9.93 14.52
N GLU A 203 -8.06 -10.76 14.95
CA GLU A 203 -8.06 -12.19 14.63
C GLU A 203 -9.31 -12.93 15.15
N SER A 204 -9.86 -12.52 16.30
CA SER A 204 -11.11 -13.05 16.86
C SER A 204 -12.29 -12.90 15.90
N ASP A 205 -12.26 -11.84 15.09
CA ASP A 205 -13.26 -11.51 14.08
C ASP A 205 -12.76 -11.89 12.67
N HIS A 206 -11.78 -12.80 12.60
CA HIS A 206 -11.20 -13.32 11.36
C HIS A 206 -10.67 -12.23 10.41
N TYR A 207 -10.12 -11.14 10.94
CA TYR A 207 -9.69 -9.99 10.16
C TYR A 207 -10.77 -9.48 9.20
N GLN A 208 -12.03 -9.47 9.64
CA GLN A 208 -13.15 -9.00 8.84
C GLN A 208 -12.89 -7.57 8.34
N LEU A 209 -13.10 -7.39 7.03
CA LEU A 209 -12.99 -6.11 6.36
C LEU A 209 -14.18 -5.23 6.73
N VAL A 210 -13.89 -4.02 7.22
CA VAL A 210 -14.84 -2.92 7.38
C VAL A 210 -14.45 -1.85 6.37
N LEU A 211 -15.27 -1.71 5.33
CA LEU A 211 -15.02 -0.81 4.21
C LEU A 211 -16.02 0.34 4.20
N GLY A 212 -15.52 1.55 3.94
CA GLY A 212 -16.31 2.76 3.82
C GLY A 212 -17.04 2.86 2.48
N LYS A 213 -17.69 4.01 2.28
CA LYS A 213 -18.36 4.32 1.01
C LYS A 213 -17.35 4.36 -0.13
N PHE A 214 -17.73 3.79 -1.27
CA PHE A 214 -17.05 4.07 -2.53
C PHE A 214 -17.14 5.56 -2.85
N LEU A 215 -16.03 6.16 -3.24
CA LEU A 215 -15.90 7.57 -3.54
C LEU A 215 -15.82 7.81 -5.06
N GLU A 216 -14.88 7.14 -5.72
CA GLU A 216 -14.68 7.25 -7.17
C GLU A 216 -13.83 6.08 -7.70
N GLY A 217 -13.83 5.88 -9.00
CA GLY A 217 -13.01 4.85 -9.63
C GLY A 217 -13.44 4.52 -11.05
N THR A 218 -12.46 4.18 -11.88
CA THR A 218 -12.66 3.66 -13.24
C THR A 218 -12.72 2.14 -13.28
N ALA A 219 -12.34 1.47 -12.18
CA ALA A 219 -12.44 0.02 -12.06
C ALA A 219 -13.91 -0.40 -11.96
N GLY A 220 -14.46 -0.88 -13.08
CA GLY A 220 -15.87 -1.25 -13.22
C GLY A 220 -16.59 -0.53 -14.37
N GLU A 221 -16.00 0.54 -14.93
CA GLU A 221 -16.52 1.16 -16.15
C GLU A 221 -16.11 0.31 -17.37
N ARG A 222 -17.08 -0.32 -18.04
CA ARG A 222 -16.82 -0.98 -19.33
C ARG A 222 -16.52 0.12 -20.35
N PRO A 223 -15.43 0.05 -21.12
CA PRO A 223 -15.24 0.95 -22.26
C PRO A 223 -16.37 0.69 -23.27
N SER A 224 -17.37 1.55 -23.27
CA SER A 224 -18.40 1.58 -24.30
C SER A 224 -17.80 2.21 -25.56
N GLY A 225 -17.33 1.39 -26.49
CA GLY A 225 -16.74 1.91 -27.72
C GLY A 225 -16.43 0.84 -28.77
N GLY A 226 -17.45 0.46 -29.54
CA GLY A 226 -17.29 -0.37 -30.73
C GLY A 226 -18.63 -0.51 -31.46
N ALA A 227 -19.16 0.59 -31.98
CA ALA A 227 -20.24 0.54 -32.95
C ALA A 227 -19.72 -0.21 -34.20
N LEU A 228 -20.21 -1.43 -34.40
CA LEU A 228 -20.07 -2.13 -35.68
C LEU A 228 -21.06 -1.51 -36.65
N GLY A 229 -20.53 -0.87 -37.70
CA GLY A 229 -21.27 -0.61 -38.93
C GLY A 229 -21.40 -1.88 -39.77
#